data_AF-A0A1W9S716-F1
#
_entry.id   AF-A0A1W9S716-F1
#
_cell.length_a   1.000
_cell.length_b   1.000
_cell.length_c   1.000
_cell.angle_alpha   90.00
_cell.angle_beta   90.00
_cell.angle_gamma   90.00
#
_symmetry.space_group_name_H-M   'P 1'
#
loop_
_entity.id
_entity.type
_entity.pdbx_description
1 polymer ?
#
loop_
_entity_poly.entity_id
_entity_poly.type
_entity_poly.pdbx_seq_one_letter_code
_entity_poly.pdbx_strand_id
1 'polypeptide(L)'
;MVATSRKVSLITVLTGLIVSGYLCPILAEKPPTNEQMVVNTVSRSIKALIDSLQLVPSNVLIEKTNGLNGLVINGVRSAFIDAGWTVLNQNGKIPDFYVSVDLTSFEFNYKKGRSRGFLNKPFIRRELNGQILLNVSDDSYDYVGFIEFSGVDEVLPEQTNYIASIRYKKLAPEKPGTGVMKYLEPIAVTATVGGLIYLFFINR
;
A
#
# COMPACT_ATOMS: atom_id res chain seq x y z
N MET A 1 75.68 18.92 23.08
CA MET A 1 75.90 18.15 21.84
C MET A 1 74.56 17.64 21.35
N VAL A 2 74.32 17.88 20.07
CA VAL A 2 73.09 17.61 19.30
C VAL A 2 72.90 16.11 19.11
N ALA A 3 71.67 15.60 19.24
CA ALA A 3 71.16 14.51 18.41
C ALA A 3 69.63 14.32 18.55
N THR A 4 68.91 14.87 17.55
CA THR A 4 67.85 14.21 16.76
C THR A 4 66.61 13.65 17.48
N SER A 5 65.45 14.32 17.40
CA SER A 5 64.53 14.33 16.25
C SER A 5 63.96 12.96 15.88
N ARG A 6 62.70 12.73 16.30
CA ARG A 6 61.64 12.09 15.49
C ARG A 6 60.29 12.24 16.21
N LYS A 7 59.63 13.39 16.01
CA LYS A 7 58.15 13.44 16.09
C LYS A 7 57.64 12.79 14.81
N VAL A 8 57.42 11.49 14.84
CA VAL A 8 56.69 10.82 13.75
C VAL A 8 55.24 11.24 13.88
N SER A 9 54.82 12.00 12.88
CA SER A 9 53.49 12.57 12.69
C SER A 9 52.40 11.51 12.88
N LEU A 10 51.61 11.63 13.95
CA LEU A 10 50.42 10.82 14.22
C LEU A 10 49.22 11.20 13.31
N ILE A 11 49.48 11.89 12.19
CA ILE A 11 48.46 12.47 11.32
C ILE A 11 48.25 11.62 10.05
N THR A 12 49.09 10.62 9.79
CA THR A 12 49.06 9.85 8.53
C THR A 12 48.44 8.44 8.66
N VAL A 13 47.63 8.18 9.69
CA VAL A 13 46.78 6.97 9.74
C VAL A 13 45.29 7.30 9.54
N LEU A 14 44.92 8.59 9.50
CA LEU A 14 43.52 9.01 9.36
C LEU A 14 43.06 9.26 7.91
N THR A 15 43.91 9.07 6.90
CA THR A 15 43.59 9.34 5.49
C THR A 15 43.61 8.08 4.61
N GLY A 16 43.31 6.93 5.21
CA GLY A 16 43.21 5.63 4.52
C GLY A 16 41.84 4.95 4.61
N LEU A 17 40.83 5.64 5.15
CA LEU A 17 39.46 5.11 5.29
C LEU A 17 38.42 6.08 4.70
N ILE A 18 38.74 6.69 3.56
CA ILE A 18 37.82 7.54 2.78
C ILE A 18 37.82 7.05 1.33
N VAL A 19 37.59 5.76 1.10
CA VAL A 19 37.10 5.25 -0.18
C VAL A 19 36.32 3.98 0.14
N SER A 20 35.15 3.79 -0.47
CA SER A 20 34.35 2.56 -0.43
C SER A 20 33.33 2.43 0.71
N GLY A 21 32.82 3.54 1.23
CA GLY A 21 31.44 3.58 1.70
C GLY A 21 30.54 3.73 0.48
N TYR A 22 30.41 2.66 -0.32
CA TYR A 22 29.39 2.58 -1.35
C TYR A 22 28.08 3.04 -0.70
N LEU A 23 27.59 4.20 -1.13
CA LEU A 23 26.18 4.50 -1.19
C LEU A 23 25.56 3.30 -1.91
N CYS A 24 25.21 2.26 -1.15
CA CYS A 24 24.16 1.36 -1.53
C CYS A 24 22.99 2.33 -1.72
N PRO A 25 22.53 2.62 -2.95
CA PRO A 25 21.27 3.30 -3.05
C PRO A 25 20.33 2.39 -2.29
N ILE A 26 19.79 2.87 -1.17
CA ILE A 26 18.59 2.27 -0.60
C ILE A 26 17.64 2.33 -1.79
N LEU A 27 17.50 1.19 -2.46
CA LEU A 27 16.64 1.01 -3.61
C LEU A 27 15.29 1.37 -3.04
N ALA A 28 14.85 2.62 -3.26
CA ALA A 28 13.65 3.13 -2.62
C ALA A 28 12.54 2.15 -2.99
N GLU A 29 12.12 1.35 -2.00
CA GLU A 29 11.29 0.18 -2.25
C GLU A 29 10.04 0.69 -2.96
N LYS A 30 9.83 0.23 -4.20
CA LYS A 30 8.73 0.72 -5.01
C LYS A 30 7.44 0.40 -4.26
N PRO A 31 6.54 1.38 -4.06
CA PRO A 31 5.31 1.11 -3.33
C PRO A 31 4.49 0.06 -4.09
N PRO A 32 3.70 -0.77 -3.39
CA PRO A 32 2.86 -1.76 -4.05
C PRO A 32 1.89 -1.07 -5.01
N THR A 33 1.60 -1.69 -6.15
CA THR A 33 0.55 -1.20 -7.06
C THR A 33 -0.83 -1.26 -6.39
N ASN A 34 -1.83 -0.59 -6.94
CA ASN A 34 -3.17 -0.62 -6.36
C ASN A 34 -3.77 -2.03 -6.35
N GLU A 35 -3.47 -2.86 -7.37
CA GLU A 35 -3.85 -4.27 -7.38
C GLU A 35 -3.17 -5.05 -6.27
N GLN A 36 -1.86 -4.84 -6.07
CA GLN A 36 -1.12 -5.49 -4.99
C GLN A 36 -1.62 -5.05 -3.62
N MET A 37 -2.00 -3.77 -3.46
CA MET A 37 -2.62 -3.27 -2.22
C MET A 37 -3.92 -4.03 -1.92
N VAL A 38 -4.77 -4.28 -2.92
CA VAL A 38 -5.98 -5.10 -2.76
C VAL A 38 -5.63 -6.53 -2.34
N VAL A 39 -4.75 -7.20 -3.10
CA VAL A 39 -4.36 -8.60 -2.84
C VAL A 39 -3.78 -8.74 -1.43
N ASN A 40 -2.86 -7.85 -1.03
CA ASN A 40 -2.22 -7.90 0.29
C ASN A 40 -3.19 -7.58 1.43
N THR A 41 -4.15 -6.68 1.20
CA THR A 41 -5.14 -6.31 2.22
C THR A 41 -6.16 -7.42 2.42
N VAL A 42 -6.71 -7.97 1.33
CA VAL A 42 -7.61 -9.12 1.39
C VAL A 42 -6.89 -10.33 1.99
N SER A 43 -5.65 -10.61 1.59
CA SER A 43 -4.87 -11.73 2.12
C SER A 43 -4.73 -11.65 3.65
N ARG A 44 -4.39 -10.48 4.18
CA ARG A 44 -4.29 -10.26 5.64
C ARG A 44 -5.61 -10.51 6.37
N SER A 45 -6.73 -9.98 5.85
CA SER A 45 -8.05 -10.17 6.46
C SER A 45 -8.50 -11.63 6.45
N ILE A 46 -8.27 -12.35 5.34
CA ILE A 46 -8.62 -13.77 5.23
C ILE A 46 -7.73 -14.63 6.12
N LYS A 47 -6.43 -14.36 6.16
CA LYS A 47 -5.50 -15.13 7.00
C LYS A 47 -5.93 -15.11 8.46
N ALA A 48 -6.34 -13.94 8.97
CA ALA A 48 -6.86 -13.82 10.33
C ALA A 48 -8.11 -14.68 10.57
N LEU A 49 -8.95 -14.88 9.56
CA LEU A 49 -10.08 -15.81 9.63
C LEU A 49 -9.61 -17.28 9.58
N ILE A 50 -8.72 -17.65 8.66
CA ILE A 50 -8.22 -19.03 8.56
C ILE A 50 -7.59 -19.46 9.88
N ASP A 51 -6.77 -18.59 10.48
CA ASP A 51 -6.13 -18.84 11.77
C ASP A 51 -7.15 -18.99 12.91
N SER A 52 -8.32 -18.33 12.82
CA SER A 52 -9.39 -18.43 13.83
C SER A 52 -10.29 -19.65 13.65
N LEU A 53 -10.42 -20.17 12.43
CA LEU A 53 -11.19 -21.38 12.13
C LEU A 53 -10.50 -22.65 12.67
N GLN A 54 -9.19 -22.60 12.96
CA GLN A 54 -8.40 -23.72 13.51
C GLN A 54 -8.51 -25.03 12.71
N LEU A 55 -8.84 -24.94 11.42
CA LEU A 55 -8.92 -26.09 10.52
C LEU A 55 -7.52 -26.56 10.15
N VAL A 56 -7.34 -27.88 10.01
CA VAL A 56 -6.07 -28.46 9.57
C VAL A 56 -5.88 -28.14 8.08
N PRO A 57 -4.73 -27.55 7.68
CA PRO A 57 -4.48 -27.25 6.27
C PRO A 57 -4.59 -28.48 5.37
N SER A 58 -5.41 -28.39 4.33
CA SER A 58 -5.63 -29.47 3.37
C SER A 58 -5.75 -28.95 1.92
N ASN A 59 -6.36 -29.73 1.02
CA ASN A 59 -6.57 -29.35 -0.36
C ASN A 59 -7.84 -28.49 -0.49
N VAL A 60 -7.68 -27.30 -1.06
CA VAL A 60 -8.78 -26.35 -1.28
C VAL A 60 -8.95 -26.03 -2.75
N LEU A 61 -10.18 -26.05 -3.25
CA LEU A 61 -10.53 -25.55 -4.57
C LEU A 61 -11.26 -24.22 -4.44
N ILE A 62 -10.65 -23.16 -4.95
CA ILE A 62 -11.26 -21.82 -4.96
C ILE A 62 -11.87 -21.58 -6.33
N GLU A 63 -13.15 -21.23 -6.35
CA GLU A 63 -13.89 -20.89 -7.57
C GLU A 63 -13.21 -19.76 -8.34
N LYS A 64 -13.14 -19.89 -9.67
CA LYS A 64 -12.49 -18.90 -10.52
C LYS A 64 -13.51 -17.85 -10.96
N THR A 65 -13.19 -16.59 -10.69
CA THR A 65 -14.00 -15.45 -11.15
C THR A 65 -13.12 -14.43 -11.86
N ASN A 66 -13.74 -13.64 -12.75
CA ASN A 66 -13.07 -12.59 -13.52
C ASN A 66 -13.28 -11.20 -12.90
N GLY A 67 -12.59 -10.19 -13.44
CA GLY A 67 -12.75 -8.80 -12.99
C GLY A 67 -12.20 -8.55 -11.59
N LEU A 68 -12.84 -7.66 -10.83
CA LEU A 68 -12.42 -7.33 -9.46
C LEU A 68 -12.57 -8.51 -8.50
N ASN A 69 -13.60 -9.35 -8.66
CA ASN A 69 -13.75 -10.57 -7.86
C ASN A 69 -12.55 -11.50 -8.07
N GLY A 70 -12.06 -11.62 -9.31
CA GLY A 70 -10.83 -12.35 -9.60
C GLY A 70 -9.59 -11.79 -8.91
N LEU A 71 -9.50 -10.46 -8.75
CA LEU A 71 -8.41 -9.84 -8.00
C LEU A 71 -8.50 -10.14 -6.50
N VAL A 72 -9.69 -10.10 -5.93
CA VAL A 72 -9.95 -10.46 -4.53
C VAL A 72 -9.66 -11.93 -4.28
N ILE A 73 -10.06 -12.82 -5.19
CA ILE A 73 -9.76 -14.25 -5.16
C ILE A 73 -8.25 -14.50 -5.15
N ASN A 74 -7.45 -13.69 -5.84
CA ASN A 74 -5.99 -13.81 -5.74
C ASN A 74 -5.48 -13.49 -4.32
N GLY A 75 -6.11 -12.53 -3.63
CA GLY A 75 -5.84 -12.24 -2.22
C GLY A 75 -6.23 -13.40 -1.30
N VAL A 76 -7.43 -13.95 -1.48
CA VAL A 76 -7.92 -15.14 -0.75
C VAL A 76 -6.98 -16.33 -0.98
N ARG A 77 -6.62 -16.60 -2.25
CA ARG A 77 -5.67 -17.65 -2.63
C ARG A 77 -4.32 -17.46 -1.95
N SER A 78 -3.78 -16.24 -1.93
CA SER A 78 -2.54 -15.94 -1.23
C SER A 78 -2.66 -16.28 0.26
N ALA A 79 -3.76 -15.91 0.92
CA ALA A 79 -3.95 -16.21 2.33
C ALA A 79 -3.99 -17.72 2.63
N PHE A 80 -4.69 -18.51 1.82
CA PHE A 80 -4.70 -19.97 1.96
C PHE A 80 -3.29 -20.56 1.78
N ILE A 81 -2.56 -20.14 0.75
CA ILE A 81 -1.17 -20.57 0.52
C ILE A 81 -0.28 -20.18 1.70
N ASP A 82 -0.39 -18.95 2.19
CA ASP A 82 0.40 -18.41 3.31
C ASP A 82 0.05 -19.08 4.65
N ALA A 83 -1.13 -19.67 4.77
CA ALA A 83 -1.58 -20.48 5.90
C ALA A 83 -1.22 -21.97 5.74
N GLY A 84 -0.53 -22.36 4.66
CA GLY A 84 -0.05 -23.72 4.42
C GLY A 84 -1.03 -24.64 3.68
N TRP A 85 -2.12 -24.10 3.13
CA TRP A 85 -3.11 -24.90 2.38
C TRP A 85 -2.65 -25.14 0.94
N THR A 86 -3.03 -26.29 0.38
CA THR A 86 -2.75 -26.61 -1.02
C THR A 86 -3.91 -26.16 -1.90
N VAL A 87 -3.73 -25.07 -2.65
CA VAL A 87 -4.75 -24.58 -3.58
C VAL A 87 -4.71 -25.35 -4.90
N LEU A 88 -5.77 -26.08 -5.21
CA LEU A 88 -5.89 -26.89 -6.41
C LEU A 88 -6.29 -26.05 -7.62
N ASN A 89 -5.68 -26.36 -8.76
CA ASN A 89 -6.05 -25.80 -10.06
C ASN A 89 -6.91 -26.79 -10.85
N GLN A 90 -8.17 -27.00 -10.47
CA GLN A 90 -9.23 -27.76 -11.20
C GLN A 90 -8.88 -29.15 -11.79
N ASN A 91 -7.68 -29.69 -11.60
CA ASN A 91 -7.19 -30.88 -12.29
C ASN A 91 -7.12 -32.08 -11.34
N GLY A 92 -8.05 -33.02 -11.49
CA GLY A 92 -7.93 -34.44 -11.14
C GLY A 92 -7.89 -34.84 -9.65
N LYS A 93 -7.61 -33.90 -8.74
CA LYS A 93 -7.69 -34.14 -7.29
C LYS A 93 -9.04 -33.68 -6.76
N ILE A 94 -9.68 -34.53 -5.95
CA ILE A 94 -10.89 -34.18 -5.19
C ILE A 94 -10.45 -33.19 -4.10
N PRO A 95 -11.00 -31.97 -4.07
CA PRO A 95 -10.71 -31.02 -2.99
C PRO A 95 -11.40 -31.48 -1.71
N ASP A 96 -10.77 -31.21 -0.57
CA ASP A 96 -11.39 -31.41 0.74
C ASP A 96 -12.32 -30.23 1.07
N PHE A 97 -11.98 -29.03 0.60
CA PHE A 97 -12.82 -27.84 0.79
C PHE A 97 -13.06 -27.12 -0.54
N TYR A 98 -14.32 -26.70 -0.75
CA TYR A 98 -14.73 -25.80 -1.82
C TYR A 98 -14.90 -24.40 -1.27
N VAL A 99 -14.30 -23.42 -1.94
CA VAL A 99 -14.36 -22.02 -1.52
C VAL A 99 -14.93 -21.17 -2.65
N SER A 100 -16.03 -20.48 -2.37
CA SER A 100 -16.60 -19.46 -3.24
C SER A 100 -16.49 -18.08 -2.58
N VAL A 101 -16.22 -17.07 -3.40
CA VAL A 101 -15.93 -15.71 -2.95
C VAL A 101 -16.68 -14.71 -3.81
N ASP A 102 -17.54 -13.93 -3.17
CA ASP A 102 -18.26 -12.83 -3.80
C ASP A 102 -17.90 -11.50 -3.17
N LEU A 103 -17.53 -10.52 -4.02
CA LEU A 103 -17.27 -9.15 -3.58
C LEU A 103 -18.59 -8.39 -3.47
N THR A 104 -19.00 -8.07 -2.24
CA THR A 104 -20.28 -7.43 -1.96
C THR A 104 -20.17 -5.90 -1.91
N SER A 105 -19.04 -5.40 -1.40
CA SER A 105 -18.73 -3.97 -1.36
C SER A 105 -17.26 -3.72 -1.70
N PHE A 106 -17.00 -2.64 -2.44
CA PHE A 106 -15.65 -2.25 -2.82
C PHE A 106 -15.56 -0.74 -3.04
N GLU A 107 -14.72 -0.09 -2.24
CA GLU A 107 -14.41 1.32 -2.33
C GLU A 107 -12.89 1.53 -2.29
N PHE A 108 -12.36 2.25 -3.29
CA PHE A 108 -10.95 2.59 -3.36
C PHE A 108 -10.80 4.07 -3.72
N ASN A 109 -10.19 4.83 -2.81
CA ASN A 109 -10.12 6.28 -2.91
C ASN A 109 -8.70 6.80 -2.71
N TYR A 110 -8.42 7.95 -3.31
CA TYR A 110 -7.26 8.76 -2.96
C TYR A 110 -7.70 9.96 -2.13
N LYS A 111 -7.04 10.16 -0.98
CA LYS A 111 -7.21 11.33 -0.12
C LYS A 111 -5.91 12.10 0.03
N LYS A 112 -6.01 13.37 0.43
CA LYS A 112 -4.84 14.18 0.83
C LYS A 112 -4.23 13.54 2.07
N GLY A 113 -3.01 13.03 1.95
CA GLY A 113 -2.23 12.46 3.04
C GLY A 113 -1.48 13.53 3.82
N ARG A 114 -0.50 13.09 4.61
CA ARG A 114 0.34 13.99 5.41
C ARG A 114 1.05 15.03 4.53
N SER A 115 1.16 16.26 5.05
CA SER A 115 1.93 17.33 4.39
C SER A 115 3.43 17.12 4.60
N ARG A 116 4.22 17.42 3.57
CA ARG A 116 5.69 17.42 3.62
C ARG A 116 6.28 18.82 3.84
N GLY A 117 5.45 19.77 4.26
CA GLY A 117 5.78 21.19 4.34
C GLY A 117 4.98 22.03 3.35
N PHE A 118 4.90 23.34 3.59
CA PHE A 118 4.05 24.27 2.85
C PHE A 118 4.31 24.30 1.33
N LEU A 119 5.56 24.11 0.92
CA LEU A 119 5.96 24.16 -0.50
C LEU A 119 5.93 22.79 -1.18
N ASN A 120 5.85 21.70 -0.41
CA ASN A 120 5.92 20.34 -0.95
C ASN A 120 4.53 19.78 -1.17
N LYS A 121 4.34 19.04 -2.27
CA LYS A 121 3.08 18.33 -2.50
C LYS A 121 2.84 17.33 -1.36
N PRO A 122 1.61 17.29 -0.81
CA PRO A 122 1.27 16.34 0.25
C PRO A 122 1.35 14.91 -0.30
N PHE A 123 1.57 13.93 0.58
CA PHE A 123 1.42 12.52 0.20
C PHE A 123 0.00 12.24 -0.31
N ILE A 124 -0.14 11.21 -1.13
CA ILE A 124 -1.43 10.66 -1.50
C ILE A 124 -1.71 9.52 -0.54
N ARG A 125 -2.77 9.63 0.24
CA ARG A 125 -3.24 8.55 1.10
C ARG A 125 -4.19 7.68 0.29
N ARG A 126 -3.85 6.41 0.10
CA ARG A 126 -4.75 5.44 -0.54
C ARG A 126 -5.59 4.81 0.55
N GLU A 127 -6.89 4.73 0.32
CA GLU A 127 -7.83 4.08 1.22
C GLU A 127 -8.60 3.03 0.44
N LEU A 128 -8.49 1.79 0.90
CA LEU A 128 -9.24 0.65 0.41
C LEU A 128 -10.18 0.19 1.52
N ASN A 129 -11.46 0.08 1.21
CA ASN A 129 -12.45 -0.55 2.07
C ASN A 129 -13.32 -1.49 1.24
N GLY A 130 -13.78 -2.57 1.83
CA GLY A 130 -14.74 -3.44 1.17
C GLY A 130 -15.13 -4.62 2.04
N GLN A 131 -16.00 -5.44 1.46
CA GLN A 131 -16.54 -6.61 2.12
C GLN A 131 -16.68 -7.74 1.10
N ILE A 132 -16.36 -8.95 1.54
CA ILE A 132 -16.54 -10.17 0.77
C ILE A 132 -17.48 -11.12 1.51
N LEU A 133 -18.30 -11.82 0.77
CA LEU A 133 -18.99 -13.02 1.22
C LEU A 133 -18.08 -14.21 0.91
N LEU A 134 -17.64 -14.89 1.96
CA LEU A 134 -16.85 -16.12 1.86
C LEU A 134 -17.77 -17.30 2.19
N ASN A 135 -17.82 -18.26 1.28
CA ASN A 135 -18.41 -19.57 1.52
C ASN A 135 -17.30 -20.62 1.47
N VAL A 136 -17.18 -21.43 2.53
CA VAL A 136 -16.27 -22.57 2.62
C VAL A 136 -17.13 -23.79 2.95
N SER A 137 -17.16 -24.78 2.05
CA SER A 137 -17.98 -25.98 2.20
C SER A 137 -17.14 -27.26 2.04
N ASP A 138 -17.42 -28.23 2.88
CA ASP A 138 -16.93 -29.62 2.90
C ASP A 138 -18.13 -30.54 3.25
N ASP A 139 -17.99 -31.85 3.08
CA ASP A 139 -19.01 -32.85 3.43
C ASP A 139 -19.50 -32.75 4.88
N SER A 140 -18.67 -32.23 5.80
CA SER A 140 -18.95 -32.15 7.24
C SER A 140 -18.94 -30.73 7.82
N TYR A 141 -18.58 -29.74 7.03
CA TYR A 141 -18.33 -28.38 7.49
C TYR A 141 -18.79 -27.35 6.47
N ASP A 142 -19.66 -26.45 6.90
CA ASP A 142 -20.09 -25.30 6.11
C ASP A 142 -19.85 -24.01 6.89
N TYR A 143 -19.19 -23.06 6.26
CA TYR A 143 -19.01 -21.71 6.76
C TYR A 143 -19.44 -20.71 5.71
N VAL A 144 -20.36 -19.82 6.08
CA VAL A 144 -20.78 -18.68 5.28
C VAL A 144 -20.67 -17.43 6.12
N GLY A 145 -19.86 -16.47 5.69
CA GLY A 145 -19.64 -15.25 6.47
C GLY A 145 -19.19 -14.07 5.64
N PHE A 146 -19.55 -12.88 6.13
CA PHE A 146 -19.03 -11.62 5.59
C PHE A 146 -17.71 -11.28 6.26
N ILE A 147 -16.74 -10.89 5.45
CA ILE A 147 -15.41 -10.49 5.92
C ILE A 147 -15.12 -9.10 5.38
N GLU A 148 -14.90 -8.19 6.31
CA GLU A 148 -14.51 -6.83 5.98
C GLU A 148 -13.00 -6.75 5.81
N PHE A 149 -12.57 -5.96 4.83
CA PHE A 149 -11.16 -5.66 4.61
C PHE A 149 -10.99 -4.15 4.47
N SER A 150 -9.96 -3.64 5.13
CA SER A 150 -9.58 -2.24 5.03
C SER A 150 -8.07 -2.09 5.01
N GLY A 151 -7.60 -1.15 4.21
CA GLY A 151 -6.18 -0.93 3.98
C GLY A 151 -5.92 0.54 3.73
N VAL A 152 -4.90 1.07 4.38
CA VAL A 152 -4.47 2.45 4.21
C VAL A 152 -2.96 2.50 4.07
N ASP A 153 -2.48 3.25 3.10
CA ASP A 153 -1.07 3.61 2.99
C ASP A 153 -0.88 5.01 2.42
N GLU A 154 0.37 5.46 2.39
CA GLU A 154 0.75 6.75 1.83
C GLU A 154 1.81 6.55 0.75
N VAL A 155 1.61 7.22 -0.38
CA VAL A 155 2.51 7.18 -1.54
C VAL A 155 2.86 8.58 -1.99
N LEU A 156 4.02 8.70 -2.63
CA LEU A 156 4.44 9.98 -3.17
C LEU A 156 3.59 10.39 -4.38
N PRO A 157 3.29 11.69 -4.56
CA PRO A 157 2.55 12.19 -5.72
C PRO A 157 3.20 11.85 -7.07
N GLU A 158 4.53 11.74 -7.11
CA GLU A 158 5.26 11.39 -8.32
C GLU A 158 5.06 9.91 -8.70
N GLN A 159 4.69 9.06 -7.73
CA GLN A 159 4.53 7.62 -7.92
C GLN A 159 3.12 7.24 -8.41
N THR A 160 2.16 8.17 -8.49
CA THR A 160 0.75 7.81 -8.76
C THR A 160 0.54 7.11 -10.09
N ASN A 161 1.27 7.52 -11.13
CA ASN A 161 1.14 6.90 -12.45
C ASN A 161 1.71 5.48 -12.49
N TYR A 162 2.69 5.19 -11.62
CA TYR A 162 3.25 3.85 -11.48
C TYR A 162 2.31 2.89 -10.76
N ILE A 163 1.65 3.36 -9.69
CA ILE A 163 0.76 2.52 -8.88
C ILE A 163 -0.65 2.35 -9.45
N ALA A 164 -1.07 3.24 -10.36
CA ALA A 164 -2.43 3.26 -10.88
C ALA A 164 -2.72 2.02 -11.73
N SER A 165 -3.91 1.44 -11.55
CA SER A 165 -4.32 0.29 -12.34
C SER A 165 -4.64 0.70 -13.78
N ILE A 166 -4.06 -0.02 -14.74
CA ILE A 166 -4.44 0.09 -16.16
C ILE A 166 -5.70 -0.74 -16.44
N ARG A 167 -5.87 -1.86 -15.74
CA ARG A 167 -6.93 -2.85 -15.98
C ARG A 167 -8.24 -2.49 -15.31
N TYR A 168 -8.21 -1.90 -14.12
CA TYR A 168 -9.38 -1.66 -13.28
C TYR A 168 -9.55 -0.17 -13.03
N LYS A 169 -10.53 0.46 -13.70
CA LYS A 169 -10.85 1.90 -13.52
C LYS A 169 -11.14 2.26 -12.06
N LYS A 170 -11.79 1.36 -11.31
CA LYS A 170 -12.07 1.53 -9.86
C LYS A 170 -10.80 1.61 -9.00
N LEU A 171 -9.67 1.13 -9.51
CA LEU A 171 -8.35 1.22 -8.87
C LEU A 171 -7.50 2.36 -9.45
N ALA A 172 -8.09 3.30 -10.16
CA ALA A 172 -7.43 4.51 -10.64
C ALA A 172 -8.34 5.74 -10.43
N PRO A 173 -8.74 6.04 -9.17
CA PRO A 173 -9.59 7.18 -8.88
C PRO A 173 -8.85 8.51 -9.16
N GLU A 174 -9.62 9.59 -9.25
CA GLU A 174 -9.08 10.92 -9.44
C GLU A 174 -8.16 11.34 -8.27
N LYS A 175 -7.13 12.12 -8.58
CA LYS A 175 -6.14 12.53 -7.57
C LYS A 175 -6.71 13.66 -6.71
N PRO A 176 -6.38 13.70 -5.41
CA PRO A 176 -6.76 14.82 -4.56
C PRO A 176 -6.10 16.11 -5.08
N GLY A 177 -6.91 17.16 -5.29
CA GLY A 177 -6.42 18.46 -5.77
C GLY A 177 -6.35 18.61 -7.30
N THR A 178 -6.83 17.66 -8.09
CA THR A 178 -7.12 17.89 -9.51
C THR A 178 -8.57 18.36 -9.65
N GLY A 179 -8.76 19.67 -9.89
CA GLY A 179 -10.07 20.33 -9.99
C GLY A 179 -10.01 21.82 -9.63
N VAL A 180 -11.16 22.52 -9.57
CA VAL A 180 -11.29 23.96 -9.24
C VAL A 180 -10.60 24.33 -7.92
N MET A 181 -10.48 23.38 -6.98
CA MET A 181 -9.73 23.57 -5.73
C MET A 181 -8.25 23.93 -5.91
N LYS A 182 -7.61 23.52 -7.00
CA LYS A 182 -6.24 23.94 -7.34
C LYS A 182 -6.11 25.45 -7.55
N TYR A 183 -7.21 26.11 -7.92
CA TYR A 183 -7.28 27.56 -8.14
C TYR A 183 -7.76 28.31 -6.90
N LEU A 184 -8.46 27.65 -5.97
CA LEU A 184 -8.94 28.28 -4.74
C LEU A 184 -7.85 28.48 -3.68
N GLU A 185 -6.91 27.53 -3.55
CA GLU A 185 -5.77 27.67 -2.61
C GLU A 185 -4.94 28.94 -2.88
N PRO A 186 -4.51 29.25 -4.13
CA PRO A 186 -3.82 30.50 -4.44
C PRO A 186 -4.65 31.74 -4.12
N ILE A 187 -5.94 31.75 -4.48
CA ILE A 187 -6.81 32.92 -4.29
C ILE A 187 -7.01 33.24 -2.81
N ALA A 188 -7.19 32.23 -1.96
CA ALA A 188 -7.33 32.43 -0.52
C ALA A 188 -6.05 33.02 0.10
N VAL A 189 -4.87 32.56 -0.33
CA VAL A 189 -3.59 33.11 0.12
C VAL A 189 -3.44 34.57 -0.33
N THR A 190 -3.71 34.88 -1.59
CA THR A 190 -3.61 36.26 -2.10
C THR A 190 -4.59 37.21 -1.43
N ALA A 191 -5.82 36.75 -1.15
CA ALA A 191 -6.82 37.54 -0.43
C ALA A 191 -6.40 37.80 1.02
N THR A 192 -5.81 36.81 1.69
CA THR A 192 -5.35 36.95 3.07
C THR A 192 -4.15 37.90 3.17
N VAL A 193 -3.17 37.77 2.27
CA VAL A 193 -2.02 38.66 2.18
C VAL A 193 -2.46 40.09 1.79
N GLY A 194 -3.35 40.22 0.81
CA GLY A 194 -3.91 41.50 0.40
C GLY A 194 -4.69 42.19 1.52
N GLY A 195 -5.50 41.43 2.27
CA GLY A 195 -6.23 41.95 3.44
C GLY A 195 -5.31 42.40 4.58
N LEU A 196 -4.23 41.65 4.85
CA LEU A 196 -3.21 42.04 5.84
C LEU A 196 -2.46 43.31 5.43
N ILE A 197 -2.09 43.44 4.14
CA ILE A 197 -1.47 44.65 3.61
C ILE A 197 -2.42 45.83 3.74
N TYR A 198 -3.69 45.67 3.33
CA TYR A 198 -4.70 46.72 3.43
C TYR A 198 -4.89 47.20 4.87
N LEU A 199 -5.02 46.28 5.84
CA LEU A 199 -5.12 46.60 7.25
C LEU A 199 -3.88 47.34 7.79
N PHE A 200 -2.69 47.02 7.29
CA PHE A 200 -1.45 47.71 7.64
C PHE A 200 -1.41 49.15 7.14
N PHE A 201 -1.97 49.44 5.96
CA PHE A 201 -1.97 50.78 5.37
C PHE A 201 -3.10 51.67 5.86
N ILE A 202 -4.22 51.11 6.32
CA ILE A 202 -5.36 51.90 6.81
C ILE A 202 -5.25 52.32 8.28
N ASN A 203 -4.43 51.60 9.07
CA ASN A 203 -4.13 51.93 10.46
C ASN A 203 -2.85 52.79 10.62
N ARG A 204 -2.39 53.45 9.56
CA ARG A 204 -1.26 54.39 9.55
C ARG A 204 -1.73 55.77 9.12
#